data_AF-A0A935YGJ8-F1
#
_entry.id   AF-A0A935YGJ8-F1
#
_cell.length_a   1.000
_cell.length_b   1.000
_cell.length_c   1.000
_cell.angle_alpha   90.00
_cell.angle_beta   90.00
_cell.angle_gamma   90.00
#
_symmetry.space_group_name_H-M   'P 1'
#
loop_
_entity.id
_entity.type
_entity.pdbx_description
1 polymer ?
#
loop_
_entity_poly.entity_id
_entity_poly.type
_entity_poly.pdbx_seq_one_letter_code
_entity_poly.pdbx_strand_id
1 'polypeptide(L)'
;MFTTGTATDYNDLAERLHTFLTAKGSAFGLAYTGTGNGSLTGYSGGASSVAETFTITATSPTAFDVVGGVTGLIGPATVGTPFAHATLEFLITAGATPFISGDQFTLSTAPKWTGLRRSRGCRLLATQANEGIYAVQNMVDGKLDIWPFNVSGLTNRSWAIYSTVTLPQEVEITFFEPVTIAAYELTLFETTGQAPDDWQMQYWDGAAWVTLDTRVGISFFGGIPQTFTIATPVSATRYRWHITGLRYTQCHMGTLRMFRQADGVDACFHEYAWMAPGNDGTSEIFVGIHGFERQDADYHDWEIAGMDGWTPGARFYQQPGFQGNLYLPLWNAAIPYWFIADGRRAVVIAKISNQYEIAVFGLLDPYYSPNHWPYPLVLGGSMSHGEFSAWNDTDYRWSLADNRHRIPTHADTGGAPVAAGERDPWDTQLRVRNLDGGWKALEGSYLDSITSTPSTYFHIIWPTRCGLSLLDPGPGATYDLWPVMIMLGDVGGGFNTPGQLPGIALVTGQGLTAETLIRQGAVDWIVIPNVFRNDRDDFCAVRLD
;
A
#
# COMPACT_ATOMS: atom_id res chain seq x y z
N MET A 1 -12.85 -1.97 10.43
CA MET A 1 -13.27 -0.55 10.48
C MET A 1 -13.02 0.08 9.12
N PHE A 2 -13.71 1.18 8.78
CA PHE A 2 -13.41 1.92 7.56
C PHE A 2 -13.53 3.44 7.72
N THR A 3 -12.90 4.18 6.81
CA THR A 3 -13.08 5.64 6.66
C THR A 3 -13.03 6.03 5.19
N THR A 4 -13.69 7.13 4.86
CA THR A 4 -13.60 7.76 3.53
C THR A 4 -13.09 9.18 3.67
N GLY A 5 -12.59 9.75 2.58
CA GLY A 5 -12.11 11.13 2.57
C GLY A 5 -11.50 11.52 1.24
N THR A 6 -10.82 12.66 1.23
CA THR A 6 -10.05 13.14 0.08
C THR A 6 -8.67 13.56 0.55
N ALA A 7 -7.64 12.92 0.02
CA ALA A 7 -6.24 13.32 0.21
C ALA A 7 -5.88 14.44 -0.78
N THR A 8 -4.90 15.29 -0.45
CA THR A 8 -4.46 16.38 -1.34
C THR A 8 -3.57 15.91 -2.48
N ASP A 9 -2.82 14.82 -2.27
CA ASP A 9 -1.93 14.16 -3.23
C ASP A 9 -1.58 12.73 -2.76
N TYR A 10 -0.76 12.02 -3.54
CA TYR A 10 -0.27 10.67 -3.23
C TYR A 10 0.51 10.57 -1.90
N ASN A 11 1.14 11.65 -1.42
CA ASN A 11 1.93 11.65 -0.19
C ASN A 11 1.03 11.86 1.04
N ASP A 12 0.05 12.77 0.94
CA ASP A 12 -0.99 12.96 1.96
C ASP A 12 -1.85 11.70 2.11
N LEU A 13 -2.14 10.99 1.02
CA LEU A 13 -2.85 9.72 1.08
C LEU A 13 -2.09 8.68 1.94
N ALA A 14 -0.76 8.65 1.86
CA ALA A 14 0.08 7.68 2.58
C ALA A 14 0.10 7.99 4.08
N GLU A 15 0.22 9.28 4.41
CA GLU A 15 0.17 9.75 5.80
C GLU A 15 -1.19 9.51 6.44
N ARG A 16 -2.28 9.70 5.68
CA ARG A 16 -3.64 9.39 6.15
C ARG A 16 -3.84 7.91 6.38
N LEU A 17 -3.34 7.05 5.48
CA LEU A 17 -3.36 5.60 5.67
C LEU A 17 -2.57 5.21 6.93
N HIS A 18 -1.36 5.75 7.10
CA HIS A 18 -0.55 5.51 8.28
C HIS A 18 -1.29 5.90 9.57
N THR A 19 -1.91 7.08 9.59
CA THR A 19 -2.71 7.55 10.73
C THR A 19 -3.90 6.64 10.98
N PHE A 20 -4.63 6.25 9.93
CA PHE A 20 -5.79 5.36 10.02
C PHE A 20 -5.42 4.01 10.67
N LEU A 21 -4.31 3.39 10.26
CA LEU A 21 -3.88 2.08 10.75
C LEU A 21 -3.32 2.13 12.20
N THR A 22 -2.72 3.25 12.60
CA THR A 22 -1.94 3.35 13.84
C THR A 22 -2.57 4.21 14.95
N ALA A 23 -3.66 4.92 14.66
CA ALA A 23 -4.33 5.75 15.66
C ALA A 23 -5.21 4.93 16.61
N LYS A 24 -5.99 3.98 16.07
CA LYS A 24 -7.01 3.23 16.81
C LYS A 24 -7.05 1.76 16.40
N GLY A 25 -7.58 0.92 17.29
CA GLY A 25 -7.87 -0.48 16.99
C GLY A 25 -8.97 -0.62 15.96
N SER A 26 -9.04 -1.79 15.34
CA SER A 26 -10.12 -2.11 14.41
C SER A 26 -11.30 -2.74 15.15
N ALA A 27 -12.47 -2.65 14.54
CA ALA A 27 -13.63 -3.45 14.90
C ALA A 27 -14.21 -4.08 13.63
N PHE A 28 -14.74 -5.30 13.72
CA PHE A 28 -15.16 -6.13 12.59
C PHE A 28 -16.18 -7.19 13.02
N GLY A 29 -16.79 -7.86 12.03
CA GLY A 29 -17.70 -8.99 12.28
C GLY A 29 -19.03 -8.58 12.92
N LEU A 30 -19.55 -7.40 12.54
CA LEU A 30 -20.82 -6.91 13.03
C LEU A 30 -21.96 -7.88 12.68
N ALA A 31 -22.66 -8.36 13.70
CA ALA A 31 -23.89 -9.14 13.55
C ALA A 31 -24.98 -8.60 14.46
N TYR A 32 -26.23 -8.81 14.05
CA TYR A 32 -27.42 -8.40 14.80
C TYR A 32 -28.39 -9.56 14.95
N THR A 33 -29.03 -9.67 16.10
CA THR A 33 -30.12 -10.61 16.36
C THR A 33 -31.15 -9.92 17.24
N GLY A 34 -32.42 -9.90 16.81
CA GLY A 34 -33.46 -9.20 17.54
C GLY A 34 -34.71 -8.89 16.71
N THR A 35 -35.67 -8.21 17.34
CA THR A 35 -36.93 -7.77 16.72
C THR A 35 -36.81 -6.40 16.06
N GLY A 36 -36.07 -5.47 16.67
CA GLY A 36 -35.83 -4.15 16.09
C GLY A 36 -35.11 -4.22 14.75
N ASN A 37 -35.24 -3.18 13.94
CA ASN A 37 -34.56 -3.10 12.63
C ASN A 37 -33.68 -1.85 12.50
N GLY A 38 -33.21 -1.32 13.64
CA GLY A 38 -32.20 -0.28 13.63
C GLY A 38 -30.82 -0.81 13.25
N SER A 39 -29.85 0.10 13.17
CA SER A 39 -28.50 -0.19 12.68
C SER A 39 -27.43 0.27 13.66
N LEU A 40 -26.26 -0.36 13.57
CA LEU A 40 -25.03 0.06 14.24
C LEU A 40 -24.01 0.41 13.15
N THR A 41 -23.51 1.64 13.16
CA THR A 41 -22.62 2.19 12.14
C THR A 41 -21.45 2.93 12.78
N GLY A 42 -20.46 3.34 11.97
CA GLY A 42 -19.30 4.13 12.43
C GLY A 42 -18.49 3.41 13.51
N TYR A 43 -18.46 2.08 13.48
CA TYR A 43 -17.82 1.29 14.51
C TYR A 43 -16.31 1.17 14.27
N SER A 44 -15.55 1.30 15.34
CA SER A 44 -14.10 1.11 15.35
C SER A 44 -13.64 0.72 16.75
N GLY A 45 -12.46 0.13 16.84
CA GLY A 45 -11.79 0.04 18.13
C GLY A 45 -11.36 1.44 18.61
N GLY A 46 -11.10 1.57 19.90
CA GLY A 46 -10.42 2.74 20.45
C GLY A 46 -8.90 2.57 20.48
N ALA A 47 -8.19 3.56 21.02
CA ALA A 47 -6.72 3.55 21.11
C ALA A 47 -6.15 2.44 22.04
N SER A 48 -6.99 1.84 22.87
CA SER A 48 -6.65 0.78 23.83
C SER A 48 -7.42 -0.52 23.56
N SER A 49 -7.95 -0.71 22.36
CA SER A 49 -8.61 -1.96 21.98
C SER A 49 -7.68 -3.16 22.12
N VAL A 50 -8.27 -4.26 22.56
CA VAL A 50 -7.66 -5.59 22.59
C VAL A 50 -8.45 -6.52 21.68
N ALA A 51 -7.92 -7.72 21.44
CA ALA A 51 -8.66 -8.77 20.78
C ALA A 51 -9.77 -9.30 21.72
N GLU A 52 -11.02 -8.95 21.43
CA GLU A 52 -12.18 -9.41 22.19
C GLU A 52 -13.48 -9.25 21.39
N THR A 53 -14.55 -9.89 21.87
CA THR A 53 -15.91 -9.70 21.33
C THR A 53 -16.75 -8.91 22.31
N PHE A 54 -17.44 -7.90 21.79
CA PHE A 54 -18.43 -7.10 22.50
C PHE A 54 -19.85 -7.63 22.23
N THR A 55 -20.63 -7.65 23.30
CA THR A 55 -22.08 -7.85 23.29
C THR A 55 -22.75 -6.54 23.68
N ILE A 56 -23.57 -6.01 22.77
CA ILE A 56 -24.28 -4.73 22.94
C ILE A 56 -25.77 -5.06 22.98
N THR A 57 -26.37 -5.04 24.17
CA THR A 57 -27.72 -5.57 24.42
C THR A 57 -28.69 -4.45 24.75
N ALA A 58 -29.80 -4.37 24.03
CA ALA A 58 -30.88 -3.44 24.31
C ALA A 58 -31.50 -3.74 25.69
N THR A 59 -31.55 -2.73 26.54
CA THR A 59 -32.31 -2.75 27.80
C THR A 59 -33.67 -2.07 27.64
N SER A 60 -33.81 -1.21 26.62
CA SER A 60 -35.04 -0.54 26.22
C SER A 60 -34.97 -0.18 24.72
N PRO A 61 -36.03 0.41 24.11
CA PRO A 61 -35.97 0.84 22.72
C PRO A 61 -34.87 1.86 22.38
N THR A 62 -34.29 2.53 23.38
CA THR A 62 -33.30 3.60 23.18
C THR A 62 -32.02 3.43 23.99
N ALA A 63 -31.90 2.40 24.83
CA ALA A 63 -30.75 2.20 25.71
C ALA A 63 -30.18 0.78 25.59
N PHE A 64 -28.85 0.68 25.62
CA PHE A 64 -28.09 -0.55 25.45
C PHE A 64 -26.99 -0.66 26.51
N ASP A 65 -26.74 -1.87 27.01
CA ASP A 65 -25.54 -2.18 27.79
C ASP A 65 -24.44 -2.68 26.87
N VAL A 66 -23.19 -2.24 27.08
CA VAL A 66 -22.02 -2.60 26.26
C VAL A 66 -21.03 -3.40 27.10
N VAL A 67 -20.87 -4.68 26.77
CA VAL A 67 -20.02 -5.61 27.54
C VAL A 67 -18.98 -6.27 26.63
N GLY A 68 -17.70 -6.04 26.92
CA GLY A 68 -16.58 -6.74 26.29
C GLY A 68 -16.24 -8.05 27.01
N GLY A 69 -15.84 -9.08 26.27
CA GLY A 69 -15.43 -10.36 26.84
C GLY A 69 -14.19 -10.30 27.73
N VAL A 70 -13.32 -9.30 27.53
CA VAL A 70 -12.12 -9.04 28.32
C VAL A 70 -12.30 -7.78 29.16
N THR A 71 -12.81 -6.70 28.57
CA THR A 71 -12.93 -5.39 29.22
C THR A 71 -14.11 -5.27 30.18
N GLY A 72 -15.09 -6.19 30.10
CA GLY A 72 -16.30 -6.17 30.93
C GLY A 72 -17.28 -5.08 30.51
N LEU A 73 -18.14 -4.65 31.44
CA LEU A 73 -19.12 -3.58 31.18
C LEU A 73 -18.41 -2.23 31.06
N ILE A 74 -18.53 -1.58 29.90
CA ILE A 74 -17.87 -0.29 29.59
C ILE A 74 -18.84 0.90 29.53
N GLY A 75 -20.07 0.69 29.98
CA GLY A 75 -21.10 1.73 30.14
C GLY A 75 -22.28 1.58 29.17
N PRO A 76 -23.34 2.39 29.39
CA PRO A 76 -24.53 2.35 28.54
C PRO A 76 -24.34 3.13 27.24
N ALA A 77 -24.90 2.63 26.15
CA ALA A 77 -25.04 3.34 24.88
C ALA A 77 -26.50 3.77 24.65
N THR A 78 -26.68 4.91 23.99
CA THR A 78 -28.00 5.50 23.72
C THR A 78 -28.20 5.67 22.22
N VAL A 79 -29.37 5.26 21.72
CA VAL A 79 -29.73 5.43 20.31
C VAL A 79 -29.66 6.91 19.90
N GLY A 80 -29.03 7.18 18.76
CA GLY A 80 -28.82 8.53 18.22
C GLY A 80 -27.66 9.30 18.84
N THR A 81 -26.95 8.74 19.81
CA THR A 81 -25.77 9.35 20.44
C THR A 81 -24.53 8.52 20.15
N PRO A 82 -23.42 9.11 19.64
CA PRO A 82 -22.17 8.39 19.49
C PRO A 82 -21.68 7.82 20.83
N PHE A 83 -21.42 6.53 20.86
CA PHE A 83 -20.74 5.88 21.97
C PHE A 83 -19.24 5.98 21.72
N ALA A 84 -18.50 6.54 22.67
CA ALA A 84 -17.05 6.70 22.58
C ALA A 84 -16.39 6.19 23.86
N HIS A 85 -15.55 5.17 23.72
CA HIS A 85 -14.76 4.59 24.79
C HIS A 85 -13.35 4.26 24.29
N ALA A 86 -12.38 4.14 25.21
CA ALA A 86 -10.99 3.85 24.85
C ALA A 86 -10.79 2.50 24.12
N THR A 87 -11.78 1.61 24.15
CA THR A 87 -11.73 0.25 23.59
C THR A 87 -12.71 0.02 22.45
N LEU A 88 -13.75 0.86 22.31
CA LEU A 88 -14.80 0.70 21.31
C LEU A 88 -15.54 2.02 21.06
N GLU A 89 -15.83 2.30 19.80
CA GLU A 89 -16.65 3.44 19.35
C GLU A 89 -17.71 2.95 18.36
N PHE A 90 -18.91 3.54 18.36
CA PHE A 90 -19.97 3.28 17.38
C PHE A 90 -21.15 4.26 17.50
N LEU A 91 -22.10 4.21 16.56
CA LEU A 91 -23.40 4.88 16.62
C LEU A 91 -24.54 3.89 16.39
N ILE A 92 -25.54 3.87 17.27
CA ILE A 92 -26.79 3.12 17.07
C ILE A 92 -27.86 4.06 16.55
N THR A 93 -28.56 3.67 15.48
CA THR A 93 -29.67 4.44 14.89
C THR A 93 -30.95 3.62 14.95
N ALA A 94 -32.06 4.25 15.34
CA ALA A 94 -33.37 3.60 15.38
C ALA A 94 -33.84 3.23 13.97
N GLY A 95 -34.47 2.07 13.84
CA GLY A 95 -35.20 1.67 12.64
C GLY A 95 -36.69 1.98 12.74
N ALA A 96 -37.45 1.56 11.74
CA ALA A 96 -38.92 1.69 11.73
C ALA A 96 -39.60 0.81 12.80
N THR A 97 -39.01 -0.34 13.09
CA THR A 97 -39.38 -1.24 14.19
C THR A 97 -38.45 -0.96 15.36
N PRO A 98 -38.97 -0.44 16.50
CA PRO A 98 -38.15 -0.15 17.66
C PRO A 98 -37.43 -1.39 18.19
N PHE A 99 -36.25 -1.18 18.78
CA PHE A 99 -35.59 -2.23 19.55
C PHE A 99 -36.44 -2.65 20.76
N ILE A 100 -36.30 -3.90 21.17
CA ILE A 100 -36.89 -4.41 22.43
C ILE A 100 -35.79 -4.93 23.34
N SER A 101 -36.09 -5.06 24.63
CA SER A 101 -35.13 -5.63 25.58
C SER A 101 -34.71 -7.03 25.13
N GLY A 102 -33.40 -7.26 25.04
CA GLY A 102 -32.80 -8.50 24.56
C GLY A 102 -32.31 -8.47 23.10
N ASP A 103 -32.67 -7.45 22.31
CA ASP A 103 -32.06 -7.26 20.99
C ASP A 103 -30.55 -7.02 21.15
N GLN A 104 -29.73 -7.62 20.27
CA GLN A 104 -28.29 -7.69 20.47
C GLN A 104 -27.51 -7.40 19.18
N PHE A 105 -26.51 -6.53 19.29
CA PHE A 105 -25.40 -6.46 18.35
C PHE A 105 -24.19 -7.20 18.94
N THR A 106 -23.43 -7.87 18.07
CA THR A 106 -22.11 -8.41 18.40
C THR A 106 -21.07 -7.85 17.45
N LEU A 107 -19.89 -7.57 17.97
CA LEU A 107 -18.78 -6.97 17.23
C LEU A 107 -17.46 -7.42 17.87
N SER A 108 -16.45 -7.74 17.07
CA SER A 108 -15.12 -8.03 17.60
C SER A 108 -14.18 -6.86 17.38
N THR A 109 -13.21 -6.67 18.26
CA THR A 109 -12.13 -5.68 18.12
C THR A 109 -10.78 -6.36 17.99
N ALA A 110 -9.81 -5.65 17.41
CA ALA A 110 -8.40 -5.97 17.50
C ALA A 110 -7.59 -4.71 17.82
N PRO A 111 -6.36 -4.84 18.34
CA PRO A 111 -5.47 -3.70 18.57
C PRO A 111 -5.23 -2.90 17.29
N LYS A 112 -4.68 -1.69 17.47
CA LYS A 112 -4.18 -0.90 16.35
C LYS A 112 -2.95 -1.56 15.73
N TRP A 113 -2.66 -1.21 14.48
CA TRP A 113 -1.42 -1.62 13.86
C TRP A 113 -0.25 -0.85 14.48
N THR A 114 0.93 -1.49 14.47
CA THR A 114 2.16 -0.85 14.92
C THR A 114 2.88 -0.24 13.72
N GLY A 115 3.19 1.05 13.78
CA GLY A 115 4.07 1.68 12.81
C GLY A 115 5.52 1.25 13.05
N LEU A 116 6.13 0.58 12.08
CA LEU A 116 7.52 0.14 12.12
C LEU A 116 8.46 1.15 11.46
N ARG A 117 7.96 1.85 10.43
CA ARG A 117 8.68 2.91 9.75
C ARG A 117 7.73 3.96 9.19
N ARG A 118 8.18 5.21 9.21
CA ARG A 118 7.50 6.37 8.62
C ARG A 118 8.55 7.33 8.06
N SER A 119 8.54 7.54 6.75
CA SER A 119 9.28 8.58 6.07
C SER A 119 8.46 9.11 4.91
N ARG A 120 8.19 10.41 4.89
CA ARG A 120 7.41 11.06 3.83
C ARG A 120 8.23 11.27 2.54
N GLY A 121 9.53 11.00 2.57
CA GLY A 121 10.44 11.26 1.47
C GLY A 121 10.67 12.74 1.19
N CYS A 122 11.23 13.01 0.02
CA CYS A 122 11.54 14.36 -0.44
C CYS A 122 11.33 14.52 -1.95
N ARG A 123 11.26 15.76 -2.42
CA ARG A 123 11.40 16.13 -3.82
C ARG A 123 12.81 16.65 -4.09
N LEU A 124 13.37 16.27 -5.23
CA LEU A 124 14.66 16.77 -5.69
C LEU A 124 14.50 17.68 -6.90
N LEU A 125 15.28 18.76 -6.92
CA LEU A 125 15.43 19.63 -8.09
C LEU A 125 16.90 20.02 -8.22
N ALA A 126 17.52 19.64 -9.33
CA ALA A 126 18.88 20.02 -9.67
C ALA A 126 18.93 21.25 -10.59
N THR A 127 20.11 21.85 -10.71
CA THR A 127 20.38 22.88 -11.73
C THR A 127 20.38 22.28 -13.15
N GLN A 128 20.83 21.02 -13.29
CA GLN A 128 20.91 20.28 -14.55
C GLN A 128 20.49 18.82 -14.36
N ALA A 129 20.05 18.17 -15.44
CA ALA A 129 19.59 16.79 -15.46
C ALA A 129 18.42 16.52 -14.50
N ASN A 130 17.27 17.15 -14.78
CA ASN A 130 15.99 16.93 -14.08
C ASN A 130 14.99 16.04 -14.85
N GLU A 131 15.37 15.59 -16.05
CA GLU A 131 14.52 14.82 -16.95
C GLU A 131 15.33 13.71 -17.64
N GLY A 132 14.62 12.77 -18.25
CA GLY A 132 15.19 11.65 -18.97
C GLY A 132 15.84 10.62 -18.04
N ILE A 133 16.50 9.64 -18.61
CA ILE A 133 17.01 8.46 -17.90
C ILE A 133 17.99 8.73 -16.74
N TYR A 134 18.57 9.94 -16.66
CA TYR A 134 19.56 10.35 -15.65
C TYR A 134 19.08 11.48 -14.73
N ALA A 135 17.77 11.67 -14.59
CA ALA A 135 17.25 12.77 -13.77
C ALA A 135 17.62 12.63 -12.28
N VAL A 136 17.69 13.78 -11.59
CA VAL A 136 18.09 13.91 -10.19
C VAL A 136 17.26 13.06 -9.22
N GLN A 137 15.97 12.86 -9.49
CA GLN A 137 15.08 12.02 -8.66
C GLN A 137 15.61 10.59 -8.51
N ASN A 138 16.48 10.13 -9.42
CA ASN A 138 17.11 8.81 -9.30
C ASN A 138 17.94 8.62 -8.03
N MET A 139 18.35 9.70 -7.36
CA MET A 139 19.21 9.63 -6.18
C MET A 139 18.51 9.15 -4.89
N VAL A 140 17.17 9.24 -4.79
CA VAL A 140 16.46 9.08 -3.50
C VAL A 140 15.38 8.00 -3.47
N ASP A 141 15.00 7.43 -4.61
CA ASP A 141 13.90 6.46 -4.71
C ASP A 141 14.35 4.98 -4.52
N GLY A 142 15.49 4.75 -3.87
CA GLY A 142 16.01 3.39 -3.63
C GLY A 142 16.31 2.58 -4.89
N LYS A 143 16.40 3.23 -6.06
CA LYS A 143 16.60 2.60 -7.38
C LYS A 143 17.87 1.72 -7.45
N LEU A 144 18.87 2.00 -6.63
CA LEU A 144 20.08 1.18 -6.47
C LEU A 144 19.95 0.00 -5.51
N ASP A 145 18.93 -0.03 -4.66
CA ASP A 145 18.73 -1.05 -3.61
C ASP A 145 17.83 -2.22 -4.04
N ILE A 146 17.25 -2.16 -5.24
CA ILE A 146 16.40 -3.20 -5.81
C ILE A 146 17.30 -4.37 -6.27
N TRP A 147 17.45 -5.34 -5.37
CA TRP A 147 18.24 -6.60 -5.42
C TRP A 147 17.70 -7.61 -6.47
N PRO A 148 18.39 -8.73 -6.82
CA PRO A 148 19.80 -8.90 -7.24
C PRO A 148 20.03 -8.54 -8.72
N PHE A 149 19.01 -8.07 -9.43
CA PHE A 149 19.04 -7.83 -10.87
C PHE A 149 19.68 -6.47 -11.20
N ASN A 150 20.89 -6.21 -10.66
CA ASN A 150 21.87 -5.42 -11.41
C ASN A 150 22.31 -6.24 -12.63
N VAL A 151 21.33 -6.65 -13.44
CA VAL A 151 21.55 -7.28 -14.73
C VAL A 151 22.08 -6.18 -15.62
N SER A 152 23.26 -6.41 -16.17
CA SER A 152 23.85 -5.59 -17.20
C SER A 152 22.79 -5.26 -18.26
N GLY A 153 22.30 -4.02 -18.28
CA GLY A 153 21.21 -3.61 -19.18
C GLY A 153 20.38 -2.41 -18.70
N LEU A 154 20.18 -2.25 -17.38
CA LEU A 154 19.44 -1.10 -16.83
C LEU A 154 20.39 0.02 -16.39
N THR A 155 20.99 0.73 -17.35
CA THR A 155 22.04 1.75 -17.16
C THR A 155 21.60 3.06 -16.47
N ASN A 156 20.36 3.14 -15.95
CA ASN A 156 19.63 4.41 -15.81
C ASN A 156 19.09 4.68 -14.39
N ARG A 157 19.81 4.24 -13.35
CA ARG A 157 19.39 4.34 -11.93
C ARG A 157 20.23 5.34 -11.13
N SER A 158 20.72 6.36 -11.81
CA SER A 158 21.67 7.34 -11.30
C SER A 158 21.30 8.74 -11.79
N TRP A 159 21.78 9.75 -11.10
CA TRP A 159 21.82 11.12 -11.62
C TRP A 159 23.14 11.37 -12.32
N ALA A 160 23.10 11.84 -13.57
CA ALA A 160 24.31 12.05 -14.36
C ALA A 160 24.23 13.30 -15.24
N ILE A 161 25.31 14.07 -15.23
CA ILE A 161 25.56 15.21 -16.12
C ILE A 161 26.73 14.83 -17.02
N TYR A 162 26.42 14.42 -18.25
CA TYR A 162 27.42 14.07 -19.28
C TYR A 162 27.91 15.26 -20.10
N SER A 163 27.35 16.45 -19.89
CA SER A 163 27.91 17.71 -20.41
C SER A 163 28.93 18.30 -19.45
N THR A 164 29.66 19.32 -19.90
CA THR A 164 30.49 20.13 -18.99
C THR A 164 29.61 20.79 -17.94
N VAL A 165 29.87 20.50 -16.68
CA VAL A 165 29.19 21.10 -15.53
C VAL A 165 29.65 22.55 -15.36
N THR A 166 28.69 23.45 -15.20
CA THR A 166 28.96 24.84 -14.79
C THR A 166 28.81 24.95 -13.28
N LEU A 167 29.88 25.25 -12.55
CA LEU A 167 29.82 25.40 -11.10
C LEU A 167 29.41 26.83 -10.69
N PRO A 168 28.68 27.00 -9.56
CA PRO A 168 28.18 25.93 -8.69
C PRO A 168 27.00 25.16 -9.31
N GLN A 169 26.85 23.90 -8.91
CA GLN A 169 25.64 23.12 -9.17
C GLN A 169 24.87 22.93 -7.87
N GLU A 170 23.56 23.08 -7.94
CA GLU A 170 22.66 22.84 -6.80
C GLU A 170 21.86 21.57 -7.03
N VAL A 171 21.70 20.78 -5.97
CA VAL A 171 20.60 19.83 -5.81
C VAL A 171 19.79 20.25 -4.59
N GLU A 172 18.62 20.83 -4.81
CA GLU A 172 17.67 21.18 -3.77
C GLU A 172 16.87 19.95 -3.34
N ILE A 173 16.74 19.78 -2.03
CA ILE A 173 15.98 18.71 -1.38
C ILE A 173 14.86 19.34 -0.56
N THR A 174 13.62 19.08 -0.94
CA THR A 174 12.43 19.60 -0.25
C THR A 174 11.67 18.46 0.42
N PHE A 175 11.63 18.46 1.75
CA PHE A 175 10.84 17.54 2.55
C PHE A 175 9.40 18.03 2.70
N PHE A 176 8.47 17.09 2.86
CA PHE A 176 7.03 17.38 3.07
C PHE A 176 6.70 17.84 4.49
N GLU A 177 7.67 17.79 5.39
CA GLU A 177 7.60 18.29 6.76
C GLU A 177 9.00 18.76 7.22
N PRO A 178 9.12 19.58 8.27
CA PRO A 178 10.44 19.92 8.83
C PRO A 178 11.13 18.66 9.36
N VAL A 179 12.35 18.40 8.90
CA VAL A 179 13.16 17.26 9.33
C VAL A 179 14.50 17.76 9.87
N THR A 180 15.00 17.16 10.95
CA THR A 180 16.36 17.39 11.46
C THR A 180 17.30 16.30 10.99
N ILE A 181 18.30 16.64 10.19
CA ILE A 181 19.22 15.69 9.56
C ILE A 181 20.54 15.61 10.33
N ALA A 182 20.90 14.41 10.80
CA ALA A 182 22.14 14.17 11.56
C ALA A 182 23.32 13.79 10.68
N ALA A 183 23.07 13.17 9.53
CA ALA A 183 24.10 12.79 8.58
C ALA A 183 23.49 12.67 7.19
N TYR A 184 24.33 12.77 6.16
CA TYR A 184 23.96 12.42 4.80
C TYR A 184 24.96 11.40 4.24
N GLU A 185 24.50 10.58 3.32
CA GLU A 185 25.33 9.58 2.65
C GLU A 185 25.22 9.76 1.14
N LEU A 186 26.38 9.67 0.49
CA LEU A 186 26.52 9.79 -0.95
C LEU A 186 27.21 8.53 -1.48
N THR A 187 26.67 7.99 -2.56
CA THR A 187 27.26 6.83 -3.25
C THR A 187 27.46 7.19 -4.71
N LEU A 188 28.64 6.93 -5.27
CA LEU A 188 28.83 6.95 -6.72
C LEU A 188 28.15 5.75 -7.35
N PHE A 189 27.64 5.92 -8.57
CA PHE A 189 27.05 4.82 -9.33
C PHE A 189 28.10 3.73 -9.59
N GLU A 190 28.96 3.85 -10.62
CA GLU A 190 29.98 2.82 -10.90
C GLU A 190 31.23 3.36 -11.64
N THR A 191 31.25 4.62 -12.09
CA THR A 191 32.38 5.16 -12.87
C THR A 191 33.44 5.82 -11.98
N THR A 192 34.71 5.46 -12.19
CA THR A 192 35.84 6.12 -11.49
C THR A 192 36.10 7.48 -12.15
N GLY A 193 35.66 8.56 -11.51
CA GLY A 193 36.19 9.90 -11.78
C GLY A 193 35.16 11.02 -11.75
N GLN A 194 33.92 10.80 -12.16
CA GLN A 194 32.93 11.89 -12.33
C GLN A 194 32.24 12.27 -11.01
N ALA A 195 33.03 12.46 -9.95
CA ALA A 195 32.54 12.79 -8.62
C ALA A 195 32.79 14.26 -8.28
N PRO A 196 31.90 14.89 -7.50
CA PRO A 196 32.22 16.11 -6.80
C PRO A 196 33.31 15.86 -5.75
N ASP A 197 34.22 16.82 -5.60
CA ASP A 197 35.26 16.81 -4.57
C ASP A 197 35.04 17.89 -3.50
N ASP A 198 34.40 19.00 -3.88
CA ASP A 198 34.05 20.10 -2.98
C ASP A 198 32.55 20.43 -3.01
N TRP A 199 31.96 20.58 -1.83
CA TRP A 199 30.57 21.01 -1.70
C TRP A 199 30.25 21.57 -0.31
N GLN A 200 29.09 22.19 -0.21
CA GLN A 200 28.45 22.55 1.04
C GLN A 200 27.08 21.89 1.15
N MET A 201 26.78 21.28 2.29
CA MET A 201 25.40 20.97 2.64
C MET A 201 24.81 22.19 3.34
N GLN A 202 23.66 22.66 2.88
CA GLN A 202 23.05 23.89 3.37
C GLN A 202 21.56 23.68 3.66
N TYR A 203 20.98 24.54 4.48
CA TYR A 203 19.53 24.60 4.72
C TYR A 203 18.99 26.02 4.47
N TRP A 204 17.69 26.11 4.18
CA TRP A 204 17.01 27.39 4.06
C TRP A 204 16.45 27.81 5.42
N ASP A 205 16.85 28.98 5.92
CA ASP A 205 16.38 29.52 7.21
C ASP A 205 15.10 30.36 7.12
N GLY A 206 14.55 30.53 5.91
CA GLY A 206 13.42 31.41 5.61
C GLY A 206 13.81 32.64 4.78
N ALA A 207 15.08 33.03 4.80
CA ALA A 207 15.58 34.23 4.10
C ALA A 207 16.84 33.95 3.25
N ALA A 208 17.71 33.04 3.69
CA ALA A 208 18.94 32.71 3.01
C ALA A 208 19.30 31.22 3.16
N TRP A 209 20.22 30.77 2.30
CA TRP A 209 20.86 29.48 2.46
C TRP A 209 22.01 29.58 3.45
N VAL A 210 22.01 28.73 4.46
CA VAL A 210 22.99 28.69 5.55
C VAL A 210 23.72 27.36 5.55
N THR A 211 25.04 27.39 5.67
CA THR A 211 25.90 26.20 5.62
C THR A 211 25.81 25.36 6.90
N LEU A 212 25.51 24.06 6.73
CA LEU A 212 25.54 23.04 7.79
C LEU A 212 26.86 22.26 7.81
N ASP A 213 27.41 22.00 6.64
CA ASP A 213 28.62 21.20 6.47
C ASP A 213 29.38 21.67 5.24
N THR A 214 30.71 21.56 5.28
CA THR A 214 31.60 21.89 4.16
C THR A 214 32.59 20.77 3.95
N ARG A 215 32.68 20.30 2.71
CA ARG A 215 33.57 19.24 2.28
C ARG A 215 34.47 19.77 1.18
N VAL A 216 35.76 19.42 1.28
CA VAL A 216 36.79 19.84 0.34
C VAL A 216 37.73 18.67 0.08
N GLY A 217 38.06 18.44 -1.18
CA GLY A 217 39.01 17.43 -1.63
C GLY A 217 38.56 15.99 -1.38
N ILE A 218 37.25 15.75 -1.29
CA ILE A 218 36.75 14.39 -1.05
C ILE A 218 37.01 13.52 -2.27
N SER A 219 37.50 12.31 -2.02
CA SER A 219 37.67 11.29 -3.04
C SER A 219 36.69 10.15 -2.76
N PHE A 220 35.80 9.92 -3.70
CA PHE A 220 34.86 8.80 -3.66
C PHE A 220 35.51 7.50 -4.15
N PHE A 221 34.99 6.38 -3.65
CA PHE A 221 35.29 5.05 -4.16
C PHE A 221 34.05 4.53 -4.90
N GLY A 222 34.22 3.94 -6.08
CA GLY A 222 33.09 3.47 -6.91
C GLY A 222 32.21 2.47 -6.15
N GLY A 223 30.89 2.71 -6.14
CA GLY A 223 29.90 1.84 -5.51
C GLY A 223 29.94 1.76 -3.98
N ILE A 224 30.86 2.47 -3.29
CA ILE A 224 30.96 2.45 -1.83
C ILE A 224 30.28 3.70 -1.25
N PRO A 225 29.25 3.54 -0.40
CA PRO A 225 28.62 4.66 0.27
C PRO A 225 29.58 5.39 1.22
N GLN A 226 29.57 6.72 1.20
CA GLN A 226 30.32 7.56 2.14
C GLN A 226 29.35 8.41 2.97
N THR A 227 29.41 8.26 4.29
CA THR A 227 28.56 8.96 5.24
C THR A 227 29.28 10.16 5.87
N PHE A 228 28.59 11.29 5.96
CA PHE A 228 29.09 12.56 6.48
C PHE A 228 28.18 13.04 7.61
N THR A 229 28.71 13.12 8.84
CA THR A 229 27.98 13.62 10.00
C THR A 229 27.90 15.14 10.00
N ILE A 230 26.71 15.68 10.31
CA ILE A 230 26.46 17.10 10.51
C ILE A 230 26.67 17.42 11.99
N ALA A 231 27.63 18.30 12.30
CA ALA A 231 28.01 18.61 13.68
C ALA A 231 26.90 19.31 14.47
N THR A 232 26.14 20.19 13.80
CA THR A 232 25.01 20.93 14.39
C THR A 232 23.77 20.79 13.51
N PRO A 233 23.01 19.68 13.65
CA PRO A 233 21.77 19.46 12.92
C PRO A 233 20.75 20.59 13.16
N VAL A 234 20.03 20.95 12.10
CA VAL A 234 18.95 21.95 12.14
C VAL A 234 17.68 21.32 11.61
N SER A 235 16.52 21.71 12.13
CA SER A 235 15.23 21.32 11.54
C SER A 235 14.85 22.28 10.42
N ALA A 236 14.65 21.74 9.21
CA ALA A 236 14.26 22.52 8.04
C ALA A 236 13.42 21.67 7.08
N THR A 237 12.63 22.33 6.22
CA THR A 237 11.93 21.67 5.11
C THR A 237 12.75 21.66 3.83
N ARG A 238 13.71 22.57 3.69
CA ARG A 238 14.53 22.73 2.49
C ARG A 238 16.00 22.65 2.82
N TYR A 239 16.68 21.75 2.13
CA TYR A 239 18.12 21.57 2.15
C TYR A 239 18.64 21.71 0.73
N ARG A 240 19.94 21.95 0.57
CA ARG A 240 20.58 21.80 -0.73
C ARG A 240 21.99 21.26 -0.59
N TRP A 241 22.35 20.46 -1.57
CA TRP A 241 23.71 20.08 -1.86
C TRP A 241 24.30 21.07 -2.87
N HIS A 242 25.14 21.97 -2.39
CA HIS A 242 25.78 23.05 -3.14
C HIS A 242 27.17 22.61 -3.59
N ILE A 243 27.26 22.05 -4.80
CA ILE A 243 28.51 21.52 -5.37
C ILE A 243 29.34 22.67 -5.91
N THR A 244 30.56 22.81 -5.40
CA THR A 244 31.48 23.92 -5.72
C THR A 244 32.75 23.48 -6.42
N GLY A 245 33.04 22.17 -6.43
CA GLY A 245 34.21 21.59 -7.07
C GLY A 245 33.87 20.23 -7.68
N LEU A 246 34.53 19.95 -8.80
CA LEU A 246 34.56 18.62 -9.41
C LEU A 246 36.00 18.29 -9.77
N ARG A 247 36.34 17.01 -9.66
CA ARG A 247 37.64 16.50 -10.10
C ARG A 247 37.77 16.42 -11.63
N TYR A 248 36.62 16.37 -12.32
CA TYR A 248 36.50 16.31 -13.79
C TYR A 248 35.36 17.23 -14.25
N THR A 249 35.06 17.27 -15.55
CA THR A 249 34.05 18.18 -16.11
C THR A 249 32.60 17.68 -16.00
N GLN A 250 32.37 16.49 -15.44
CA GLN A 250 31.08 15.79 -15.40
C GLN A 250 30.78 15.31 -13.96
N CYS A 251 29.51 15.06 -13.66
CA CYS A 251 29.05 14.57 -12.35
C CYS A 251 28.15 13.35 -12.52
N HIS A 252 28.39 12.26 -11.78
CA HIS A 252 27.62 11.02 -11.84
C HIS A 252 27.43 10.41 -10.45
N MET A 253 26.22 10.52 -9.92
CA MET A 253 25.87 10.08 -8.57
C MET A 253 24.87 8.93 -8.60
N GLY A 254 25.06 7.98 -7.70
CA GLY A 254 24.16 6.85 -7.48
C GLY A 254 23.02 7.21 -6.54
N THR A 255 23.34 7.40 -5.25
CA THR A 255 22.34 7.72 -4.21
C THR A 255 22.72 8.93 -3.38
N LEU A 256 21.70 9.64 -2.90
CA LEU A 256 21.75 10.53 -1.75
C LEU A 256 20.80 9.98 -0.69
N ARG A 257 21.28 9.89 0.55
CA ARG A 257 20.45 9.61 1.72
C ARG A 257 20.65 10.68 2.76
N MET A 258 19.61 11.01 3.51
CA MET A 258 19.68 12.00 4.60
C MET A 258 19.06 11.41 5.85
N PHE A 259 19.90 11.04 6.82
CA PHE A 259 19.48 10.32 8.01
C PHE A 259 18.94 11.27 9.06
N ARG A 260 17.72 11.00 9.52
CA ARG A 260 17.05 11.76 10.59
C ARG A 260 17.81 11.61 11.89
N GLN A 261 17.90 12.70 12.66
CA GLN A 261 18.49 12.67 14.00
C GLN A 261 17.67 11.82 14.98
N ALA A 262 16.35 11.78 14.81
CA ALA A 262 15.45 11.13 15.76
C ALA A 262 15.62 9.59 15.81
N ASP A 263 15.84 8.96 14.65
CA ASP A 263 15.80 7.49 14.52
C ASP A 263 16.77 6.92 13.48
N GLY A 264 17.56 7.76 12.79
CA GLY A 264 18.53 7.31 11.79
C GLY A 264 17.91 6.79 10.50
N VAL A 265 16.60 6.90 10.31
CA VAL A 265 15.92 6.52 9.07
C VAL A 265 16.26 7.52 7.96
N ASP A 266 16.39 7.04 6.73
CA ASP A 266 16.56 7.90 5.56
C ASP A 266 15.29 8.71 5.31
N ALA A 267 15.39 10.03 5.47
CA ALA A 267 14.29 10.97 5.28
C ALA A 267 13.94 11.15 3.80
N CYS A 268 14.88 10.88 2.89
CA CYS A 268 14.69 11.11 1.46
C CYS A 268 13.88 10.00 0.80
N PHE A 269 14.00 8.77 1.30
CA PHE A 269 13.25 7.62 0.82
C PHE A 269 11.83 7.63 1.40
N HIS A 270 10.80 7.62 0.55
CA HIS A 270 9.40 7.68 0.95
C HIS A 270 8.88 6.27 1.26
N GLU A 271 8.76 5.94 2.54
CA GLU A 271 8.35 4.60 2.96
C GLU A 271 7.51 4.58 4.22
N TYR A 272 6.59 3.62 4.27
CA TYR A 272 5.86 3.26 5.46
C TYR A 272 5.88 1.75 5.61
N ALA A 273 6.08 1.28 6.84
CA ALA A 273 6.01 -0.14 7.16
C ALA A 273 5.20 -0.32 8.44
N TRP A 274 4.41 -1.37 8.49
CA TRP A 274 3.50 -1.66 9.59
C TRP A 274 3.56 -3.13 9.99
N MET A 275 3.19 -3.39 11.24
CA MET A 275 2.88 -4.71 11.76
C MET A 275 1.41 -4.75 12.16
N ALA A 276 0.60 -5.50 11.44
CA ALA A 276 -0.79 -5.75 11.81
C ALA A 276 -0.85 -6.81 12.92
N PRO A 277 -1.73 -6.65 13.93
CA PRO A 277 -1.71 -7.47 15.14
C PRO A 277 -2.46 -8.81 14.99
N GLY A 278 -3.06 -9.09 13.84
CA GLY A 278 -4.06 -10.14 13.70
C GLY A 278 -5.35 -9.84 14.44
N ASN A 279 -6.41 -10.60 14.12
CA ASN A 279 -7.66 -10.54 14.87
C ASN A 279 -7.53 -11.18 16.26
N ASP A 280 -6.44 -11.91 16.50
CA ASP A 280 -6.04 -12.46 17.79
C ASP A 280 -5.27 -11.44 18.66
N GLY A 281 -4.83 -10.32 18.09
CA GLY A 281 -4.09 -9.27 18.78
C GLY A 281 -2.62 -9.61 19.04
N THR A 282 -2.14 -10.76 18.55
CA THR A 282 -0.79 -11.27 18.79
C THR A 282 -0.05 -11.71 17.53
N SER A 283 -0.71 -11.74 16.37
CA SER A 283 -0.03 -12.03 15.10
C SER A 283 0.93 -10.89 14.73
N GLU A 284 1.99 -11.24 14.01
CA GLU A 284 2.95 -10.28 13.47
C GLU A 284 2.87 -10.34 11.94
N ILE A 285 2.09 -9.44 11.34
CA ILE A 285 1.87 -9.40 9.88
C ILE A 285 2.55 -8.16 9.31
N PHE A 286 3.64 -8.36 8.58
CA PHE A 286 4.49 -7.30 8.08
C PHE A 286 4.14 -6.90 6.64
N VAL A 287 3.74 -5.64 6.48
CA VAL A 287 3.39 -5.04 5.19
C VAL A 287 3.89 -3.60 5.12
N GLY A 288 4.01 -3.05 3.92
CA GLY A 288 4.46 -1.68 3.75
C GLY A 288 4.16 -1.11 2.37
N ILE A 289 4.53 0.15 2.22
CA ILE A 289 4.53 0.86 0.95
C ILE A 289 5.84 1.63 0.77
N HIS A 290 6.27 1.74 -0.48
CA HIS A 290 7.28 2.70 -0.92
C HIS A 290 6.61 3.61 -1.96
N GLY A 291 6.53 4.91 -1.69
CA GLY A 291 6.01 5.85 -2.68
C GLY A 291 7.13 6.41 -3.54
N PHE A 292 6.89 6.58 -4.82
CA PHE A 292 7.91 7.09 -5.74
C PHE A 292 7.24 7.95 -6.82
N GLU A 293 8.00 8.88 -7.38
CA GLU A 293 7.46 9.82 -8.36
C GLU A 293 8.43 10.10 -9.48
N ARG A 294 7.86 10.54 -10.60
CA ARG A 294 8.65 11.06 -11.70
C ARG A 294 7.93 12.17 -12.43
N GLN A 295 8.42 13.39 -12.25
CA GLN A 295 7.85 14.58 -12.88
C GLN A 295 7.81 14.53 -14.42
N ASP A 296 8.88 14.13 -15.09
CA ASP A 296 8.94 14.09 -16.57
C ASP A 296 8.16 12.92 -17.17
N ALA A 297 7.97 11.85 -16.39
CA ALA A 297 7.15 10.70 -16.76
C ALA A 297 5.71 10.80 -16.21
N ASP A 298 5.35 11.83 -15.45
CA ASP A 298 4.01 12.10 -14.92
C ASP A 298 3.36 10.93 -14.15
N TYR A 299 4.10 10.35 -13.20
CA TYR A 299 3.56 9.32 -12.30
C TYR A 299 3.94 9.59 -10.84
N HIS A 300 3.11 9.10 -9.91
CA HIS A 300 3.17 9.44 -8.48
C HIS A 300 2.65 8.27 -7.64
N ASP A 301 3.31 7.12 -7.68
CA ASP A 301 2.68 5.86 -7.32
C ASP A 301 3.19 5.32 -6.00
N TRP A 302 2.50 4.30 -5.51
CA TRP A 302 3.01 3.46 -4.44
C TRP A 302 3.35 2.08 -4.97
N GLU A 303 4.49 1.58 -4.54
CA GLU A 303 4.77 0.15 -4.53
C GLU A 303 4.31 -0.43 -3.20
N ILE A 304 3.60 -1.54 -3.27
CA ILE A 304 3.05 -2.31 -2.17
C ILE A 304 4.03 -3.44 -1.87
N ALA A 305 4.29 -3.65 -0.58
CA ALA A 305 5.19 -4.70 -0.14
C ALA A 305 4.65 -5.55 1.01
N GLY A 306 5.14 -6.78 1.06
CA GLY A 306 4.97 -7.71 2.18
C GLY A 306 6.31 -8.29 2.61
N MET A 307 6.41 -8.67 3.88
CA MET A 307 7.62 -9.25 4.46
C MET A 307 7.30 -10.44 5.37
N ASP A 308 8.28 -11.31 5.54
CA ASP A 308 8.25 -12.44 6.50
C ASP A 308 8.74 -12.03 7.89
N GLY A 309 9.42 -10.90 7.99
CA GLY A 309 9.94 -10.37 9.24
C GLY A 309 10.42 -8.94 9.10
N TRP A 310 10.80 -8.34 10.22
CA TRP A 310 11.27 -6.96 10.26
C TRP A 310 12.64 -6.83 10.94
N THR A 311 13.55 -6.11 10.29
CA THR A 311 14.86 -5.73 10.83
C THR A 311 14.99 -4.20 10.75
N PRO A 312 14.94 -3.47 11.89
CA PRO A 312 14.91 -2.01 11.89
C PRO A 312 16.05 -1.33 11.13
N GLY A 313 17.26 -1.91 11.17
CA GLY A 313 18.45 -1.39 10.49
C GLY A 313 18.61 -1.82 9.03
N ALA A 314 17.79 -2.73 8.52
CA ALA A 314 17.83 -3.14 7.11
C ALA A 314 17.03 -2.17 6.24
N ARG A 315 17.39 -2.03 4.96
CA ARG A 315 16.61 -1.22 4.00
C ARG A 315 15.27 -1.88 3.70
N PHE A 316 14.32 -1.13 3.16
CA PHE A 316 12.99 -1.63 2.80
C PHE A 316 13.05 -2.89 1.91
N TYR A 317 13.78 -2.81 0.80
CA TYR A 317 13.99 -3.92 -0.14
C TYR A 317 14.89 -5.05 0.39
N GLN A 318 15.49 -4.87 1.58
CA GLN A 318 16.37 -5.85 2.23
C GLN A 318 15.71 -6.48 3.45
N GLN A 319 14.43 -6.20 3.70
CA GLN A 319 13.68 -6.84 4.76
C GLN A 319 13.56 -8.36 4.49
N PRO A 320 13.54 -9.19 5.55
CA PRO A 320 13.37 -10.63 5.39
C PRO A 320 12.10 -10.99 4.59
N GLY A 321 12.26 -11.79 3.53
CA GLY A 321 11.15 -12.25 2.71
C GLY A 321 10.44 -11.14 1.92
N PHE A 322 11.12 -10.02 1.65
CA PHE A 322 10.56 -8.90 0.89
C PHE A 322 9.92 -9.37 -0.43
N GLN A 323 8.68 -8.94 -0.66
CA GLN A 323 7.96 -9.05 -1.92
C GLN A 323 7.39 -7.69 -2.28
N GLY A 324 7.61 -7.23 -3.53
CA GLY A 324 7.20 -5.91 -4.04
C GLY A 324 6.59 -5.95 -5.44
N ASN A 325 6.87 -4.94 -6.27
CA ASN A 325 6.39 -4.72 -7.66
C ASN A 325 4.89 -4.88 -7.89
N LEU A 326 4.10 -4.50 -6.89
CA LEU A 326 2.67 -4.33 -7.01
C LEU A 326 2.42 -2.85 -6.81
N TYR A 327 1.83 -2.18 -7.79
CA TYR A 327 1.74 -0.74 -7.79
C TYR A 327 0.29 -0.30 -7.61
N LEU A 328 0.12 0.80 -6.90
CA LEU A 328 -1.09 1.58 -6.86
C LEU A 328 -0.80 2.88 -7.61
N PRO A 329 -1.23 2.99 -8.89
CA PRO A 329 -1.02 4.20 -9.66
C PRO A 329 -1.80 5.36 -9.06
N LEU A 330 -1.17 6.51 -8.83
CA LEU A 330 -1.84 7.68 -8.27
C LEU A 330 -1.43 8.95 -9.03
N TRP A 331 -1.75 10.12 -8.47
CA TRP A 331 -1.41 11.40 -9.06
C TRP A 331 -1.08 12.46 -8.00
N ASN A 332 -0.51 13.58 -8.43
CA ASN A 332 -0.21 14.73 -7.57
C ASN A 332 -1.36 15.75 -7.58
N ALA A 333 -2.57 15.27 -7.27
CA ALA A 333 -3.79 16.06 -7.16
C ALA A 333 -4.73 15.40 -6.13
N ALA A 334 -5.90 15.99 -5.90
CA ALA A 334 -6.84 15.48 -4.90
C ALA A 334 -7.30 14.03 -5.21
N ILE A 335 -7.29 13.15 -4.21
CA ILE A 335 -7.62 11.72 -4.35
C ILE A 335 -8.72 11.36 -3.35
N PRO A 336 -9.99 11.20 -3.79
CA PRO A 336 -11.01 10.55 -2.98
C PRO A 336 -10.60 9.10 -2.67
N TYR A 337 -10.81 8.67 -1.43
CA TYR A 337 -10.37 7.36 -0.97
C TYR A 337 -11.36 6.67 -0.03
N TRP A 338 -11.19 5.34 0.06
CA TRP A 338 -11.76 4.48 1.09
C TRP A 338 -10.63 3.65 1.68
N PHE A 339 -10.47 3.72 3.00
CA PHE A 339 -9.59 2.81 3.73
C PHE A 339 -10.43 1.86 4.55
N ILE A 340 -10.13 0.57 4.46
CA ILE A 340 -10.78 -0.50 5.20
C ILE A 340 -9.67 -1.29 5.87
N ALA A 341 -9.79 -1.59 7.17
CA ALA A 341 -8.82 -2.43 7.86
C ALA A 341 -9.42 -3.18 9.04
N ASP A 342 -8.92 -4.39 9.27
CA ASP A 342 -9.09 -5.17 10.48
C ASP A 342 -7.73 -5.55 11.08
N GLY A 343 -7.67 -6.50 12.02
CA GLY A 343 -6.40 -6.94 12.59
C GLY A 343 -5.52 -7.69 11.58
N ARG A 344 -6.08 -8.25 10.50
CA ARG A 344 -5.40 -9.15 9.57
C ARG A 344 -5.12 -8.53 8.20
N ARG A 345 -5.88 -7.51 7.79
CA ARG A 345 -5.78 -6.91 6.44
C ARG A 345 -6.07 -5.41 6.40
N ALA A 346 -5.59 -4.77 5.34
CA ALA A 346 -6.00 -3.45 4.91
C ALA A 346 -6.33 -3.45 3.41
N VAL A 347 -7.34 -2.68 3.02
CA VAL A 347 -7.69 -2.41 1.63
C VAL A 347 -7.74 -0.89 1.44
N VAL A 348 -7.10 -0.43 0.39
CA VAL A 348 -7.12 0.97 -0.04
C VAL A 348 -7.81 1.02 -1.39
N ILE A 349 -8.83 1.87 -1.50
CA ILE A 349 -9.44 2.24 -2.76
C ILE A 349 -9.14 3.71 -2.99
N ALA A 350 -8.55 4.05 -4.14
CA ALA A 350 -8.26 5.42 -4.55
C ALA A 350 -8.99 5.72 -5.87
N LYS A 351 -9.68 6.85 -5.93
CA LYS A 351 -10.32 7.31 -7.16
C LYS A 351 -9.44 8.34 -7.85
N ILE A 352 -9.01 8.03 -9.07
CA ILE A 352 -8.17 8.91 -9.89
C ILE A 352 -9.00 9.30 -11.11
N SER A 353 -9.38 10.58 -11.22
CA SER A 353 -10.31 11.04 -12.25
C SER A 353 -11.62 10.21 -12.26
N ASN A 354 -11.85 9.39 -13.29
CA ASN A 354 -13.01 8.52 -13.47
C ASN A 354 -12.72 7.03 -13.26
N GLN A 355 -11.52 6.66 -12.81
CA GLN A 355 -11.11 5.28 -12.59
C GLN A 355 -10.78 5.02 -11.12
N TYR A 356 -10.69 3.73 -10.77
CA TYR A 356 -10.51 3.26 -9.40
C TYR A 356 -9.32 2.34 -9.28
N GLU A 357 -8.52 2.59 -8.26
CA GLU A 357 -7.33 1.82 -7.94
C GLU A 357 -7.51 1.11 -6.62
N ILE A 358 -7.02 -0.14 -6.52
CA ILE A 358 -7.14 -0.96 -5.32
C ILE A 358 -5.77 -1.49 -4.90
N ALA A 359 -5.43 -1.31 -3.62
CA ALA A 359 -4.35 -2.02 -2.95
C ALA A 359 -4.92 -2.93 -1.85
N VAL A 360 -4.36 -4.13 -1.72
CA VAL A 360 -4.70 -5.10 -0.69
C VAL A 360 -3.44 -5.55 0.03
N PHE A 361 -3.49 -5.51 1.35
CA PHE A 361 -2.43 -5.93 2.26
C PHE A 361 -2.99 -6.92 3.27
N GLY A 362 -2.26 -7.99 3.59
CA GLY A 362 -2.52 -8.81 4.78
C GLY A 362 -2.77 -10.27 4.49
N LEU A 363 -3.45 -10.97 5.39
CA LEU A 363 -3.62 -12.42 5.28
C LEU A 363 -4.89 -12.79 4.50
N LEU A 364 -4.84 -13.94 3.81
CA LEU A 364 -6.04 -14.63 3.33
C LEU A 364 -6.92 -15.13 4.49
N ASP A 365 -8.13 -15.52 4.12
CA ASP A 365 -8.95 -16.46 4.88
C ASP A 365 -8.61 -17.89 4.40
N PRO A 366 -7.66 -18.59 5.06
CA PRO A 366 -7.25 -19.92 4.62
C PRO A 366 -8.31 -20.98 4.96
N TYR A 367 -8.44 -21.99 4.10
CA TYR A 367 -9.16 -23.24 4.40
C TYR A 367 -8.28 -24.29 5.10
N TYR A 368 -7.02 -23.92 5.37
CA TYR A 368 -6.07 -24.71 6.12
C TYR A 368 -6.02 -24.29 7.59
N SER A 369 -5.62 -25.22 8.46
CA SER A 369 -5.30 -24.87 9.84
C SER A 369 -4.06 -23.96 9.90
N PRO A 370 -3.94 -23.09 10.92
CA PRO A 370 -2.75 -22.27 11.12
C PRO A 370 -1.44 -23.07 11.17
N ASN A 371 -1.48 -24.33 11.61
CA ASN A 371 -0.30 -25.20 11.67
C ASN A 371 0.16 -25.68 10.28
N HIS A 372 -0.76 -25.80 9.31
CA HIS A 372 -0.43 -26.21 7.96
C HIS A 372 0.03 -25.03 7.10
N TRP A 373 -0.58 -23.85 7.30
CA TRP A 373 -0.16 -22.63 6.62
C TRP A 373 -0.08 -21.46 7.58
N PRO A 374 1.09 -21.25 8.21
CA PRO A 374 1.22 -20.26 9.26
C PRO A 374 1.07 -18.81 8.77
N TYR A 375 1.43 -18.55 7.50
CA TYR A 375 1.54 -17.17 7.00
C TYR A 375 1.02 -17.04 5.54
N PRO A 376 -0.30 -17.13 5.34
CA PRO A 376 -0.94 -17.02 4.02
C PRO A 376 -1.07 -15.55 3.59
N LEU A 377 0.06 -14.86 3.47
CA LEU A 377 0.12 -13.45 3.09
C LEU A 377 -0.34 -13.28 1.63
N VAL A 378 -1.19 -12.29 1.40
CA VAL A 378 -1.67 -11.86 0.09
C VAL A 378 -1.37 -10.39 -0.13
N LEU A 379 -0.92 -10.08 -1.33
CA LEU A 379 -0.64 -8.72 -1.77
C LEU A 379 -1.33 -8.49 -3.10
N GLY A 380 -1.93 -7.32 -3.28
CA GLY A 380 -2.46 -6.92 -4.57
C GLY A 380 -2.37 -5.41 -4.77
N GLY A 381 -2.04 -5.00 -5.98
CA GLY A 381 -2.07 -3.60 -6.42
C GLY A 381 -2.71 -3.53 -7.80
N SER A 382 -3.25 -2.39 -8.20
CA SER A 382 -3.86 -2.22 -9.51
C SER A 382 -2.91 -2.39 -10.69
N MET A 383 -1.60 -2.44 -10.47
CA MET A 383 -0.64 -2.54 -11.55
C MET A 383 0.53 -3.45 -11.20
N SER A 384 1.06 -4.15 -12.19
CA SER A 384 2.26 -4.98 -12.06
C SER A 384 3.11 -4.93 -13.31
N HIS A 385 4.43 -4.93 -13.13
CA HIS A 385 5.39 -5.03 -14.22
C HIS A 385 6.29 -6.23 -13.94
N GLY A 386 6.18 -7.26 -14.79
CA GLY A 386 6.99 -8.47 -14.74
C GLY A 386 8.48 -8.17 -14.84
N GLU A 387 8.89 -7.64 -16.00
CA GLU A 387 10.15 -6.95 -16.15
C GLU A 387 10.00 -5.52 -15.65
N PHE A 388 10.95 -5.04 -14.82
CA PHE A 388 10.96 -3.65 -14.36
C PHE A 388 11.01 -2.71 -15.57
N SER A 389 9.93 -1.94 -15.78
CA SER A 389 9.95 -0.81 -16.71
C SER A 389 11.04 0.18 -16.26
N ALA A 390 11.60 0.91 -17.22
CA ALA A 390 12.57 1.95 -16.87
C ALA A 390 11.91 2.98 -15.94
N TRP A 391 12.64 3.52 -14.97
CA TRP A 391 12.08 4.50 -14.02
C TRP A 391 11.61 5.80 -14.68
N ASN A 392 12.02 6.09 -15.90
CA ASN A 392 11.52 7.24 -16.65
C ASN A 392 10.46 6.83 -17.69
N ASP A 393 9.94 5.60 -17.61
CA ASP A 393 8.90 5.10 -18.49
C ASP A 393 7.53 5.58 -18.04
N THR A 394 6.67 5.82 -19.02
CA THR A 394 5.26 6.17 -18.83
C THR A 394 4.39 4.97 -18.47
N ASP A 395 4.95 3.77 -18.47
CA ASP A 395 4.31 2.52 -18.04
C ASP A 395 3.81 2.52 -16.58
N TYR A 396 4.26 3.45 -15.74
CA TYR A 396 3.78 3.58 -14.36
C TYR A 396 2.54 4.47 -14.23
N ARG A 397 2.15 5.18 -15.28
CA ARG A 397 1.02 6.12 -15.23
C ARG A 397 -0.29 5.41 -14.93
N TRP A 398 -1.11 6.05 -14.10
CA TRP A 398 -2.53 5.70 -13.93
C TRP A 398 -3.29 5.64 -15.28
N SER A 399 -2.87 6.37 -16.30
CA SER A 399 -3.51 6.36 -17.62
C SER A 399 -3.08 5.20 -18.54
N LEU A 400 -2.22 4.28 -18.06
CA LEU A 400 -1.85 3.09 -18.83
C LEU A 400 -3.10 2.24 -19.12
N ALA A 401 -3.32 1.94 -20.40
CA ALA A 401 -4.50 1.21 -20.86
C ALA A 401 -4.10 -0.15 -21.45
N ASP A 402 -3.57 -1.04 -20.62
CA ASP A 402 -3.24 -2.41 -21.01
C ASP A 402 -3.58 -3.43 -19.90
N ASN A 403 -3.12 -4.67 -20.06
CA ASN A 403 -3.40 -5.76 -19.12
C ASN A 403 -2.51 -5.73 -17.86
N ARG A 404 -1.44 -4.94 -17.86
CA ARG A 404 -0.60 -4.71 -16.66
C ARG A 404 -1.33 -3.80 -15.67
N HIS A 405 -2.39 -3.10 -16.10
CA HIS A 405 -3.21 -2.22 -15.27
C HIS A 405 -4.64 -2.79 -15.07
N ARG A 406 -4.83 -3.51 -13.96
CA ARG A 406 -6.07 -4.18 -13.54
C ARG A 406 -6.15 -4.28 -12.02
N ILE A 407 -7.35 -4.19 -11.44
CA ILE A 407 -7.50 -4.41 -9.99
C ILE A 407 -7.15 -5.87 -9.62
N PRO A 408 -6.72 -6.16 -8.38
CA PRO A 408 -6.18 -7.47 -8.01
C PRO A 408 -7.12 -8.66 -8.30
N THR A 409 -8.44 -8.48 -8.17
CA THR A 409 -9.41 -9.55 -8.44
C THR A 409 -9.52 -9.91 -9.92
N HIS A 410 -9.10 -9.02 -10.81
CA HIS A 410 -9.12 -9.19 -12.27
C HIS A 410 -7.72 -9.31 -12.84
N ALA A 411 -6.74 -9.71 -12.02
CA ALA A 411 -5.34 -9.79 -12.43
C ALA A 411 -5.17 -10.51 -13.77
N ASP A 412 -4.38 -9.94 -14.66
CA ASP A 412 -4.09 -10.49 -15.98
C ASP A 412 -2.59 -10.42 -16.20
N THR A 413 -2.05 -11.49 -16.75
CA THR A 413 -0.63 -11.62 -17.05
C THR A 413 -0.23 -10.84 -18.29
N GLY A 414 -1.21 -10.36 -19.07
CA GLY A 414 -0.98 -9.80 -20.39
C GLY A 414 -0.28 -10.78 -21.33
N GLY A 415 0.40 -10.23 -22.33
CA GLY A 415 1.21 -10.99 -23.30
C GLY A 415 2.55 -11.50 -22.77
N ALA A 416 2.78 -11.49 -21.45
CA ALA A 416 4.03 -11.93 -20.84
C ALA A 416 4.32 -13.40 -21.26
N PRO A 417 5.50 -13.67 -21.85
CA PRO A 417 5.79 -14.96 -22.45
C PRO A 417 5.97 -16.05 -21.39
N VAL A 418 5.13 -17.07 -21.41
CA VAL A 418 5.44 -18.36 -20.75
C VAL A 418 5.07 -19.49 -21.70
N ALA A 419 6.06 -20.04 -22.39
CA ALA A 419 5.86 -21.13 -23.35
C ALA A 419 5.64 -22.49 -22.66
N ALA A 420 6.09 -22.65 -21.41
CA ALA A 420 5.83 -23.77 -20.52
C ALA A 420 6.30 -23.42 -19.09
N GLY A 421 5.57 -23.85 -18.05
CA GLY A 421 5.95 -23.68 -16.64
C GLY A 421 5.01 -22.79 -15.83
N GLU A 422 5.32 -22.66 -14.54
CA GLU A 422 4.66 -21.71 -13.64
C GLU A 422 5.05 -20.27 -14.01
N ARG A 423 4.13 -19.33 -13.81
CA ARG A 423 4.40 -17.91 -14.07
C ARG A 423 5.30 -17.31 -13.03
N ASP A 424 6.01 -16.28 -13.45
CA ASP A 424 6.73 -15.45 -12.51
C ASP A 424 5.71 -14.66 -11.64
N PRO A 425 5.81 -14.74 -10.30
CA PRO A 425 5.02 -13.89 -9.40
C PRO A 425 5.04 -12.41 -9.78
N TRP A 426 6.12 -11.93 -10.42
CA TRP A 426 6.25 -10.52 -10.81
C TRP A 426 5.24 -10.04 -11.87
N ASP A 427 4.61 -10.95 -12.62
CA ASP A 427 3.79 -10.62 -13.79
C ASP A 427 2.34 -10.20 -13.46
N THR A 428 1.84 -10.44 -12.24
CA THR A 428 0.41 -10.27 -11.91
C THR A 428 0.15 -9.29 -10.78
N GLN A 429 -1.05 -8.71 -10.81
CA GLN A 429 -1.59 -7.71 -9.87
C GLN A 429 -2.06 -8.31 -8.53
N LEU A 430 -2.06 -9.64 -8.41
CA LEU A 430 -2.37 -10.36 -7.18
C LEU A 430 -1.37 -11.48 -6.96
N ARG A 431 -0.89 -11.62 -5.72
CA ARG A 431 0.10 -12.63 -5.32
C ARG A 431 -0.21 -13.20 -3.95
N VAL A 432 0.09 -14.48 -3.76
CA VAL A 432 -0.03 -15.17 -2.47
C VAL A 432 1.26 -15.89 -2.11
N ARG A 433 1.62 -15.84 -0.84
CA ARG A 433 2.72 -16.62 -0.26
C ARG A 433 2.27 -18.05 0.03
N ASN A 434 2.78 -19.02 -0.72
CA ASN A 434 2.44 -20.43 -0.66
C ASN A 434 2.98 -21.14 0.61
N LEU A 435 2.57 -22.40 0.81
CA LEU A 435 2.94 -23.26 1.94
C LEU A 435 4.46 -23.45 2.09
N ASP A 436 5.19 -23.47 0.97
CA ASP A 436 6.65 -23.58 0.92
C ASP A 436 7.38 -22.24 1.17
N GLY A 437 6.62 -21.15 1.34
CA GLY A 437 7.13 -19.79 1.48
C GLY A 437 7.47 -19.10 0.16
N GLY A 438 7.32 -19.79 -0.98
CA GLY A 438 7.42 -19.17 -2.29
C GLY A 438 6.21 -18.29 -2.60
N TRP A 439 6.37 -17.32 -3.49
CA TRP A 439 5.26 -16.51 -3.98
C TRP A 439 4.66 -17.12 -5.23
N LYS A 440 3.33 -16.99 -5.39
CA LYS A 440 2.58 -17.43 -6.56
C LYS A 440 1.83 -16.24 -7.16
N ALA A 441 1.94 -16.06 -8.48
CA ALA A 441 1.12 -15.13 -9.25
C ALA A 441 -0.32 -15.67 -9.36
N LEU A 442 -1.34 -14.82 -9.24
CA LEU A 442 -2.74 -15.23 -9.45
C LEU A 442 -3.32 -14.56 -10.69
N GLU A 443 -4.12 -15.33 -11.43
CA GLU A 443 -4.74 -14.89 -12.69
C GLU A 443 -6.25 -14.92 -12.59
N GLY A 444 -6.87 -13.74 -12.74
CA GLY A 444 -8.31 -13.59 -12.92
C GLY A 444 -8.72 -13.59 -14.40
N SER A 445 -7.85 -13.14 -15.30
CA SER A 445 -8.06 -13.10 -16.75
C SER A 445 -6.80 -13.56 -17.48
N TYR A 446 -6.95 -13.99 -18.74
CA TYR A 446 -5.83 -14.29 -19.62
C TYR A 446 -6.02 -13.59 -20.96
N LEU A 447 -5.10 -12.70 -21.32
CA LEU A 447 -5.16 -11.94 -22.58
C LEU A 447 -6.53 -11.27 -22.78
N ASP A 448 -7.02 -10.59 -21.74
CA ASP A 448 -8.33 -9.94 -21.75
C ASP A 448 -9.53 -10.90 -21.89
N SER A 449 -9.33 -12.19 -21.59
CA SER A 449 -10.39 -13.19 -21.63
C SER A 449 -10.58 -13.90 -20.28
N ILE A 450 -11.81 -13.82 -19.79
CA ILE A 450 -12.26 -14.47 -18.56
C ILE A 450 -12.65 -15.95 -18.77
N THR A 451 -12.71 -16.47 -20.01
CA THR A 451 -13.27 -17.82 -20.31
C THR A 451 -12.26 -18.86 -20.79
N SER A 452 -10.96 -18.60 -20.66
CA SER A 452 -9.93 -19.52 -21.15
C SER A 452 -9.77 -20.76 -20.27
N THR A 453 -9.62 -21.94 -20.92
CA THR A 453 -9.45 -23.23 -20.24
C THR A 453 -8.20 -23.23 -19.36
N PRO A 454 -8.32 -23.55 -18.05
CA PRO A 454 -7.18 -23.70 -17.16
C PRO A 454 -6.14 -24.68 -17.69
N SER A 455 -4.85 -24.32 -17.68
CA SER A 455 -3.76 -25.28 -17.77
C SER A 455 -3.36 -25.77 -16.38
N THR A 456 -2.64 -26.88 -16.30
CA THR A 456 -2.24 -27.52 -15.04
C THR A 456 -1.28 -26.70 -14.18
N TYR A 457 -0.73 -25.59 -14.68
CA TYR A 457 0.24 -24.75 -13.97
C TYR A 457 -0.27 -23.33 -13.69
N PHE A 458 -1.53 -23.02 -14.03
CA PHE A 458 -2.09 -21.69 -13.74
C PHE A 458 -2.67 -21.64 -12.32
N HIS A 459 -2.42 -20.53 -11.63
CA HIS A 459 -3.10 -20.19 -10.39
C HIS A 459 -4.24 -19.22 -10.70
N ILE A 460 -5.42 -19.50 -10.20
CA ILE A 460 -6.66 -18.94 -10.73
C ILE A 460 -7.43 -18.25 -9.63
N ILE A 461 -8.05 -17.15 -10.01
CA ILE A 461 -9.08 -16.48 -9.22
C ILE A 461 -10.43 -17.03 -9.66
N TRP A 462 -11.23 -17.54 -8.71
CA TRP A 462 -12.61 -17.96 -8.95
C TRP A 462 -13.57 -16.94 -8.32
N PRO A 463 -14.73 -16.65 -8.95
CA PRO A 463 -15.26 -17.24 -10.18
C PRO A 463 -14.82 -16.57 -11.50
N THR A 464 -13.84 -15.66 -11.53
CA THR A 464 -13.53 -14.90 -12.77
C THR A 464 -13.37 -15.83 -13.97
N ARG A 465 -12.68 -16.97 -13.86
CA ARG A 465 -12.51 -17.89 -15.00
C ARG A 465 -13.76 -18.61 -15.52
N CYS A 466 -14.90 -18.48 -14.86
CA CYS A 466 -16.20 -18.97 -15.32
C CYS A 466 -17.12 -17.85 -15.84
N GLY A 467 -16.73 -16.57 -15.65
CA GLY A 467 -17.50 -15.38 -16.01
C GLY A 467 -18.71 -15.10 -15.11
N LEU A 468 -19.09 -13.83 -15.05
CA LEU A 468 -20.28 -13.28 -14.37
C LEU A 468 -21.21 -12.51 -15.33
N SER A 469 -20.80 -12.30 -16.59
CA SER A 469 -21.50 -11.46 -17.57
C SER A 469 -22.90 -11.92 -17.96
N LEU A 470 -23.19 -13.21 -17.77
CA LEU A 470 -24.51 -13.80 -18.01
C LEU A 470 -25.36 -13.95 -16.73
N LEU A 471 -24.87 -13.48 -15.59
CA LEU A 471 -25.63 -13.49 -14.35
C LEU A 471 -26.51 -12.25 -14.25
N ASP A 472 -27.81 -12.49 -14.10
CA ASP A 472 -28.79 -11.48 -13.75
C ASP A 472 -28.77 -11.20 -12.23
N PRO A 473 -29.18 -10.00 -11.80
CA PRO A 473 -29.50 -9.76 -10.40
C PRO A 473 -30.60 -10.72 -9.93
N GLY A 474 -30.50 -11.15 -8.67
CA GLY A 474 -31.52 -11.95 -8.02
C GLY A 474 -32.87 -11.23 -7.88
N PRO A 475 -33.93 -11.96 -7.50
CA PRO A 475 -35.28 -11.41 -7.34
C PRO A 475 -35.30 -10.16 -6.45
N GLY A 476 -35.91 -9.07 -6.93
CA GLY A 476 -35.95 -7.80 -6.20
C GLY A 476 -34.67 -6.95 -6.32
N ALA A 477 -33.86 -7.17 -7.36
CA ALA A 477 -32.57 -6.49 -7.59
C ALA A 477 -31.54 -6.72 -6.47
N THR A 478 -31.55 -7.93 -5.90
CA THR A 478 -30.52 -8.38 -4.96
C THR A 478 -29.30 -8.85 -5.73
N TYR A 479 -28.12 -8.38 -5.36
CA TYR A 479 -26.87 -8.77 -5.99
C TYR A 479 -26.17 -9.84 -5.16
N ASP A 480 -25.88 -10.98 -5.78
CA ASP A 480 -25.12 -12.05 -5.14
C ASP A 480 -23.63 -11.67 -5.11
N LEU A 481 -23.04 -11.74 -3.92
CA LEU A 481 -21.62 -11.52 -3.69
C LEU A 481 -20.89 -12.87 -3.73
N TRP A 482 -20.06 -13.06 -4.75
CA TRP A 482 -19.30 -14.28 -4.95
C TRP A 482 -17.94 -14.19 -4.25
N PRO A 483 -17.53 -15.18 -3.45
CA PRO A 483 -16.22 -15.13 -2.79
C PRO A 483 -15.10 -15.15 -3.84
N VAL A 484 -14.07 -14.33 -3.64
CA VAL A 484 -12.84 -14.38 -4.45
C VAL A 484 -11.98 -15.53 -3.94
N MET A 485 -12.23 -16.73 -4.44
CA MET A 485 -11.47 -17.92 -4.05
C MET A 485 -10.19 -18.02 -4.87
N ILE A 486 -9.10 -18.37 -4.20
CA ILE A 486 -7.81 -18.59 -4.84
C ILE A 486 -7.63 -20.08 -5.07
N MET A 487 -7.22 -20.45 -6.27
CA MET A 487 -6.87 -21.82 -6.64
C MET A 487 -5.39 -21.86 -7.04
N LEU A 488 -4.62 -22.76 -6.45
CA LEU A 488 -3.22 -22.95 -6.77
C LEU A 488 -3.04 -24.31 -7.47
N GLY A 489 -2.54 -24.29 -8.71
CA GLY A 489 -1.94 -25.47 -9.32
C GLY A 489 -0.52 -25.64 -8.82
N ASP A 490 -0.14 -26.82 -8.35
CA ASP A 490 1.23 -27.09 -7.87
C ASP A 490 2.13 -27.70 -8.95
N VAL A 491 3.43 -27.42 -8.86
CA VAL A 491 4.49 -28.13 -9.61
C VAL A 491 4.72 -29.49 -8.94
N GLY A 492 3.84 -30.44 -9.23
CA GLY A 492 3.87 -31.75 -8.57
C GLY A 492 2.59 -32.57 -8.67
N GLY A 493 1.53 -32.03 -9.29
CA GLY A 493 0.32 -32.78 -9.63
C GLY A 493 -0.86 -32.63 -8.66
N GLY A 494 -0.82 -31.67 -7.73
CA GLY A 494 -1.94 -31.32 -6.84
C GLY A 494 -2.60 -29.99 -7.22
N PHE A 495 -3.91 -29.90 -7.06
CA PHE A 495 -4.69 -28.65 -7.21
C PHE A 495 -5.46 -28.40 -5.93
N ASN A 496 -5.26 -27.25 -5.30
CA ASN A 496 -5.94 -26.92 -4.07
C ASN A 496 -6.59 -25.54 -4.17
N THR A 497 -7.71 -25.38 -3.47
CA THR A 497 -8.30 -24.07 -3.19
C THR A 497 -7.85 -23.65 -1.79
N PRO A 498 -6.75 -22.89 -1.67
CA PRO A 498 -6.20 -22.49 -0.38
C PRO A 498 -7.08 -21.68 0.55
N GLY A 499 -8.00 -20.90 0.00
CA GLY A 499 -8.74 -19.89 0.75
C GLY A 499 -9.33 -18.83 -0.16
N GLN A 500 -9.71 -17.70 0.43
CA GLN A 500 -10.35 -16.59 -0.27
C GLN A 500 -9.81 -15.23 0.19
N LEU A 501 -9.99 -14.19 -0.63
CA LEU A 501 -9.69 -12.81 -0.22
C LEU A 501 -10.69 -12.35 0.85
N PRO A 502 -10.21 -11.88 2.02
CA PRO A 502 -11.10 -11.41 3.07
C PRO A 502 -11.76 -10.09 2.68
N GLY A 503 -13.08 -10.05 2.81
CA GLY A 503 -13.87 -8.82 2.62
C GLY A 503 -13.87 -8.26 1.20
N ILE A 504 -13.55 -9.07 0.19
CA ILE A 504 -13.68 -8.74 -1.22
C ILE A 504 -14.47 -9.86 -1.91
N ALA A 505 -15.44 -9.47 -2.72
CA ALA A 505 -16.30 -10.36 -3.49
C ALA A 505 -16.35 -9.91 -4.95
N LEU A 506 -16.65 -10.82 -5.87
CA LEU A 506 -17.05 -10.43 -7.22
C LEU A 506 -18.56 -10.27 -7.30
N VAL A 507 -19.01 -9.42 -8.21
CA VAL A 507 -20.42 -9.13 -8.46
C VAL A 507 -20.64 -8.85 -9.94
N THR A 508 -21.79 -9.25 -10.49
CA THR A 508 -22.17 -8.87 -11.86
C THR A 508 -22.39 -7.35 -11.94
N GLY A 509 -21.81 -6.70 -12.96
CA GLY A 509 -22.01 -5.28 -13.24
C GLY A 509 -23.39 -4.93 -13.83
N GLN A 510 -24.29 -5.91 -14.00
CA GLN A 510 -25.59 -5.69 -14.62
C GLN A 510 -26.45 -4.70 -13.82
N GLY A 511 -26.62 -3.48 -14.34
CA GLY A 511 -27.41 -2.44 -13.68
C GLY A 511 -26.70 -1.77 -12.50
N LEU A 512 -25.39 -2.02 -12.32
CA LEU A 512 -24.57 -1.38 -11.31
C LEU A 512 -23.77 -0.23 -11.92
N THR A 513 -23.48 0.76 -11.08
CA THR A 513 -22.45 1.76 -11.33
C THR A 513 -21.41 1.72 -10.21
N ALA A 514 -20.24 2.30 -10.45
CA ALA A 514 -19.23 2.46 -9.41
C ALA A 514 -19.81 3.15 -8.16
N GLU A 515 -19.29 2.79 -7.00
CA GLU A 515 -19.69 3.27 -5.66
C GLU A 515 -21.11 2.86 -5.22
N THR A 516 -21.82 2.01 -5.99
CA THR A 516 -23.10 1.46 -5.53
C THR A 516 -22.91 0.68 -4.23
N LEU A 517 -23.79 0.90 -3.25
CA LEU A 517 -23.78 0.16 -1.99
C LEU A 517 -24.73 -1.04 -2.06
N ILE A 518 -24.21 -2.22 -1.77
CA ILE A 518 -24.98 -3.46 -1.62
C ILE A 518 -25.04 -3.80 -0.12
N ARG A 519 -26.25 -3.85 0.43
CA ARG A 519 -26.46 -4.25 1.83
C ARG A 519 -26.51 -5.78 1.94
N GLN A 520 -25.61 -6.38 2.72
CA GLN A 520 -25.70 -7.80 3.08
C GLN A 520 -25.64 -7.97 4.60
N GLY A 521 -26.77 -8.40 5.19
CA GLY A 521 -26.93 -8.46 6.64
C GLY A 521 -26.77 -7.08 7.30
N ALA A 522 -25.83 -6.96 8.24
CA ALA A 522 -25.56 -5.73 8.98
C ALA A 522 -24.47 -4.84 8.34
N VAL A 523 -23.93 -5.20 7.18
CA VAL A 523 -22.76 -4.56 6.57
C VAL A 523 -23.06 -4.10 5.13
N ASP A 524 -22.48 -2.98 4.74
CA ASP A 524 -22.53 -2.45 3.37
C ASP A 524 -21.28 -2.88 2.60
N TRP A 525 -21.45 -3.13 1.31
CA TRP A 525 -20.37 -3.41 0.38
C TRP A 525 -20.36 -2.36 -0.73
N ILE A 526 -19.20 -1.78 -1.02
CA ILE A 526 -19.05 -0.80 -2.09
C ILE A 526 -18.60 -1.48 -3.38
N VAL A 527 -19.32 -1.22 -4.46
CA VAL A 527 -19.03 -1.75 -5.81
C VAL A 527 -17.96 -0.92 -6.49
N ILE A 528 -16.86 -1.55 -6.90
CA ILE A 528 -15.70 -0.92 -7.53
C ILE A 528 -15.43 -1.57 -8.89
N PRO A 529 -15.32 -0.78 -9.97
CA PRO A 529 -14.96 -1.29 -11.29
C PRO A 529 -13.48 -1.67 -11.38
N ASN A 530 -13.16 -2.49 -12.38
CA ASN A 530 -11.80 -2.86 -12.76
C ASN A 530 -11.12 -1.69 -13.48
N VAL A 531 -10.54 -0.78 -12.69
CA VAL A 531 -9.86 0.42 -13.17
C VAL A 531 -10.83 1.31 -13.96
N PHE A 532 -10.71 1.34 -15.29
CA PHE A 532 -11.55 2.09 -16.22
C PHE A 532 -12.60 1.21 -16.93
N ARG A 533 -12.59 -0.11 -16.71
CA ARG A 533 -13.48 -1.07 -17.35
C ARG A 533 -14.80 -1.17 -16.60
N ASN A 534 -15.90 -1.35 -17.32
CA ASN A 534 -17.25 -1.29 -16.75
C ASN A 534 -18.23 -2.27 -17.41
N ASP A 535 -17.74 -3.33 -18.05
CA ASP A 535 -18.61 -4.40 -18.50
C ASP A 535 -19.12 -5.22 -17.31
N ARG A 536 -20.06 -6.13 -17.57
CA ARG A 536 -20.69 -6.93 -16.51
C ARG A 536 -19.72 -7.79 -15.71
N ASP A 537 -18.54 -8.09 -16.27
CA ASP A 537 -17.49 -8.89 -15.65
C ASP A 537 -16.44 -8.05 -14.91
N ASP A 538 -16.53 -6.72 -14.94
CA ASP A 538 -15.47 -5.82 -14.48
C ASP A 538 -15.70 -5.25 -13.08
N PHE A 539 -16.44 -5.93 -12.19
CA PHE A 539 -16.78 -5.39 -10.89
C PHE A 539 -16.41 -6.32 -9.74
N CYS A 540 -15.82 -5.73 -8.70
CA CYS A 540 -15.74 -6.33 -7.37
C CYS A 540 -16.56 -5.50 -6.38
N ALA A 541 -16.90 -6.08 -5.24
CA ALA A 541 -17.44 -5.39 -4.10
C ALA A 541 -16.49 -5.53 -2.91
N VAL A 542 -16.25 -4.44 -2.19
CA VAL A 542 -15.40 -4.40 -0.99
C VAL A 542 -16.26 -4.14 0.24
N ARG A 543 -16.10 -4.97 1.27
CA ARG A 543 -16.86 -4.88 2.51
C ARG A 543 -16.42 -3.65 3.32
N LEU A 544 -17.38 -2.82 3.75
CA LEU A 544 -17.14 -1.62 4.57
C LEU A 544 -17.30 -1.97 6.06
N ASP A 545 -16.35 -2.73 6.60
CA ASP A 545 -16.36 -3.16 8.00
C ASP A 545 -15.03 -3.09 8.72
#